data_AF-A0A1G8AJB5-F1
#
_entry.id   AF-A0A1G8AJB5-F1
#
_cell.length_a   1.000
_cell.length_b   1.000
_cell.length_c   1.000
_cell.angle_alpha   90.00
_cell.angle_beta   90.00
_cell.angle_gamma   90.00
#
_symmetry.space_group_name_H-M   'P 1'
#
loop_
_entity.id
_entity.type
_entity.pdbx_description
1 polymer ?
#
loop_
_entity_poly.entity_id
_entity_poly.type
_entity_poly.pdbx_seq_one_letter_code
_entity_poly.pdbx_strand_id
1 'polypeptide(L)' 'MRALAQMVLPFKIEATDEILTANAGLVLFGEFVHGLGFKRWLLQEMPKPGSGHSYEATAYVTPLVLMLNAQCSMVVAGR' A
#
# COMPACT_ATOMS: atom_id res chain seq x y z
N MET A 1 -11.83 -22.64 -25.45
CA MET A 1 -10.84 -22.36 -24.38
C MET A 1 -10.55 -20.87 -24.40
N ARG A 2 -10.83 -20.14 -23.31
CA ARG A 2 -10.53 -18.70 -23.20
C ARG A 2 -9.04 -18.56 -22.93
N ALA A 3 -8.30 -17.88 -23.80
CA ALA A 3 -6.93 -17.49 -23.53
C ALA A 3 -6.94 -16.49 -22.36
N LEU A 4 -6.40 -16.89 -21.20
CA LEU A 4 -6.09 -15.91 -20.15
C LEU A 4 -5.04 -14.96 -20.73
N ALA A 5 -5.30 -13.66 -20.66
CA ALA A 5 -4.30 -12.66 -20.96
C ALA A 5 -3.14 -12.87 -19.98
N GLN A 6 -2.02 -13.39 -20.48
CA GLN A 6 -0.79 -13.52 -19.71
C GLN A 6 -0.37 -12.11 -19.30
N MET A 7 -0.50 -11.77 -18.02
CA MET A 7 -0.05 -10.48 -17.50
C MET A 7 1.48 -10.48 -17.52
N VAL A 8 2.05 -10.04 -18.64
CA VAL A 8 3.48 -9.73 -18.73
C VAL A 8 3.69 -8.42 -17.99
N LEU A 9 4.39 -8.48 -16.85
CA LEU A 9 4.74 -7.31 -16.06
C LEU A 9 5.63 -6.40 -16.94
N PRO A 10 5.31 -5.10 -17.10
CA PRO A 10 6.04 -4.19 -17.98
C PRO A 10 7.40 -3.73 -17.41
N PHE A 11 7.99 -4.52 -16.51
CA PHE A 11 9.26 -4.22 -15.84
C PHE A 11 10.12 -5.46 -15.73
N LYS A 12 11.44 -5.26 -15.72
CA LYS A 12 12.43 -6.32 -15.66
C LYS A 12 12.67 -6.72 -14.20
N ILE A 13 12.54 -8.00 -13.90
CA ILE A 13 12.87 -8.57 -12.58
C ILE A 13 14.32 -9.01 -12.62
N GLU A 14 15.16 -8.46 -11.75
CA GLU A 14 16.55 -8.88 -11.57
C GLU A 14 16.68 -9.66 -10.25
N ALA A 15 17.53 -10.68 -10.25
CA ALA A 15 17.83 -11.43 -9.02
C ALA A 15 18.67 -10.55 -8.10
N THR A 16 18.33 -10.53 -6.81
CA THR A 16 19.08 -9.82 -5.77
C THR A 16 19.41 -10.81 -4.66
N ASP A 17 20.63 -10.71 -4.12
CA ASP A 17 21.07 -11.46 -2.94
C ASP A 17 20.70 -10.72 -1.64
N GLU A 18 19.99 -9.60 -1.73
CA GLU A 18 19.48 -8.87 -0.58
C GLU A 18 18.50 -9.73 0.21
N ILE A 19 18.75 -9.85 1.51
CA ILE A 19 17.85 -10.53 2.42
C ILE A 19 16.57 -9.71 2.50
N LEU A 20 15.47 -10.27 1.98
CA LEU A 20 14.13 -9.74 2.22
C LEU A 20 13.85 -9.78 3.71
N THR A 21 14.03 -8.63 4.37
CA THR A 21 13.57 -8.45 5.74
C THR A 21 12.04 -8.48 5.76
N ALA A 22 11.43 -8.89 6.87
CA ALA A 22 9.96 -8.92 7.00
C ALA A 22 9.29 -7.58 6.58
N ASN A 23 10.00 -6.46 6.75
CA ASN A 23 9.53 -5.13 6.39
C ASN A 23 9.77 -4.77 4.91
N ALA A 24 10.69 -5.45 4.20
CA ALA A 24 10.92 -5.23 2.76
C ALA A 24 9.69 -5.63 1.93
N GLY A 25 8.94 -6.66 2.37
CA GLY A 25 7.66 -7.04 1.74
C GLY A 25 6.58 -5.96 1.85
N LEU A 26 6.70 -5.02 2.79
CA LEU A 26 5.73 -3.94 2.97
C LEU A 26 5.76 -2.93 1.83
N VAL A 27 6.89 -2.79 1.14
CA VAL A 27 7.02 -1.92 -0.04
C VAL A 27 6.15 -2.46 -1.19
N LEU A 28 6.20 -3.77 -1.45
CA LEU A 28 5.33 -4.42 -2.44
C LEU A 28 3.86 -4.24 -2.10
N PHE A 29 3.50 -4.39 -0.81
CA PHE A 29 2.13 -4.17 -0.36
C PHE A 29 1.71 -2.69 -0.46
N GLY A 30 2.61 -1.76 -0.17
CA GLY A 30 2.39 -0.32 -0.35
C GLY A 30 2.11 0.06 -1.80
N GLU A 31 2.92 -0.45 -2.73
CA GLU A 31 2.72 -0.27 -4.17
C GLU A 31 1.43 -0.94 -4.65
N PHE A 32 1.09 -2.12 -4.13
CA PHE A 32 -0.18 -2.77 -4.43
C PHE A 32 -1.38 -1.92 -3.99
N VAL A 33 -1.37 -1.39 -2.76
CA VAL A 33 -2.42 -0.50 -2.24
C VAL A 33 -2.52 0.78 -3.07
N HIS A 34 -1.38 1.32 -3.52
CA HIS A 34 -1.34 2.47 -4.41
C HIS A 34 -1.95 2.17 -5.78
N GLY A 35 -1.48 1.10 -6.44
CA GLY A 35 -1.92 0.67 -7.77
C GLY A 35 -3.38 0.22 -7.83
N LEU A 36 -3.92 -0.33 -6.73
CA LEU A 36 -5.34 -0.67 -6.60
C LEU A 36 -6.24 0.59 -6.63
N GLY A 37 -5.68 1.78 -6.39
CA GLY A 37 -6.44 3.02 -6.29
C GLY A 37 -7.14 3.17 -4.94
N PHE A 38 -6.62 2.53 -3.89
CA PHE A 38 -7.20 2.56 -2.54
C PHE A 38 -7.44 3.98 -2.02
N LYS A 39 -6.51 4.90 -2.29
CA LYS A 39 -6.66 6.32 -1.97
C LYS A 39 -7.92 6.94 -2.58
N ARG A 40 -8.22 6.62 -3.84
CA ARG A 40 -9.40 7.15 -4.55
C ARG A 40 -10.68 6.62 -3.91
N TRP A 41 -10.73 5.34 -3.57
CA TRP A 41 -11.90 4.76 -2.88
C TRP A 41 -12.12 5.39 -1.51
N LEU A 42 -11.05 5.60 -0.73
CA LEU A 42 -11.19 6.29 0.55
C LEU A 42 -11.76 7.69 0.40
N LEU A 43 -11.33 8.45 -0.61
CA LEU A 43 -11.88 9.79 -0.86
C LEU A 43 -13.34 9.79 -1.36
N GLN A 44 -13.81 8.67 -1.92
CA GLN A 44 -15.19 8.53 -2.43
C GLN A 44 -16.16 8.05 -1.35
N GLU A 45 -15.73 7.07 -0.55
CA GLU A 45 -16.59 6.39 0.41
C GLU A 45 -16.53 6.99 1.82
N MET A 46 -15.42 7.65 2.18
CA MET A 46 -15.28 8.25 3.51
C MET A 46 -15.84 9.67 3.54
N PRO A 47 -16.41 10.09 4.69
CA PRO A 47 -16.84 11.46 4.87
C PRO A 47 -15.65 12.42 4.78
N LYS A 48 -15.91 13.60 4.22
CA LYS A 48 -14.94 14.69 4.22
C LYS A 48 -14.64 15.13 5.66
N PRO A 49 -13.43 15.67 5.92
CA PRO A 49 -13.10 16.24 7.21
C PRO A 49 -14.12 17.32 7.62
N GLY A 50 -14.70 17.18 8.80
CA GLY A 50 -15.73 18.10 9.30
C GLY A 50 -15.19 19.45 9.80
N SER A 51 -13.87 19.59 9.97
CA SER A 51 -13.22 20.82 10.39
C SER A 51 -11.89 21.02 9.66
N GLY A 52 -11.39 22.27 9.59
CA GLY A 52 -10.08 22.57 9.04
C GLY A 52 -8.89 21.94 9.79
N HIS A 53 -9.13 21.40 10.99
CA HIS A 53 -8.13 20.68 11.79
C HIS A 53 -8.28 19.15 11.69
N SER A 54 -9.29 18.67 10.98
CA SER A 54 -9.56 17.24 10.83
C SER A 54 -8.72 16.67 9.69
N TYR A 55 -8.20 15.45 9.90
CA TYR A 55 -7.42 14.75 8.89
C TYR A 55 -8.33 14.01 7.89
N GLU A 56 -7.91 13.99 6.63
CA GLU A 56 -8.48 13.12 5.60
C GLU A 56 -8.35 11.64 5.97
N ALA A 57 -9.32 10.82 5.56
CA ALA A 57 -9.33 9.39 5.86
C ALA A 57 -8.05 8.66 5.42
N THR A 58 -7.50 9.07 4.29
CA THR A 58 -6.25 8.53 3.74
C THR A 58 -5.06 8.70 4.66
N ALA A 59 -5.06 9.71 5.55
CA ALA A 59 -3.96 10.01 6.45
C ALA A 59 -3.82 9.00 7.60
N TYR A 60 -4.90 8.32 7.98
CA TYR A 60 -4.87 7.33 9.07
C TYR A 60 -5.23 5.91 8.62
N VAL A 61 -6.09 5.74 7.61
CA VAL A 61 -6.46 4.38 7.14
C VAL A 61 -5.31 3.70 6.41
N THR A 62 -4.60 4.42 5.53
CA THR A 62 -3.45 3.86 4.79
C THR A 62 -2.35 3.33 5.73
N PRO A 63 -1.84 4.12 6.70
CA PRO A 63 -0.82 3.60 7.61
C PRO A 63 -1.34 2.48 8.51
N LEU A 64 -2.62 2.48 8.90
CA LEU A 64 -3.21 1.36 9.65
C LEU A 64 -3.20 0.05 8.84
N VAL A 65 -3.60 0.11 7.57
CA VAL A 65 -3.59 -1.04 6.67
C VAL A 65 -2.16 -1.55 6.48
N LEU A 66 -1.18 -0.67 6.28
CA LEU A 66 0.23 -1.07 6.20
C LEU A 66 0.71 -1.68 7.52
N MET A 67 0.39 -1.08 8.67
CA MET A 67 0.79 -1.58 9.98
C MET A 67 0.20 -2.96 10.31
N LEU A 68 -1.06 -3.22 9.95
CA LEU A 68 -1.71 -4.52 10.18
C LEU A 68 -1.12 -5.64 9.32
N ASN A 69 -0.55 -5.29 8.16
CA ASN A 69 0.07 -6.24 7.24
C ASN A 69 1.59 -6.35 7.46
N ALA A 70 2.20 -5.36 8.11
CA ALA A 70 3.52 -5.51 8.68
C ALA A 70 3.43 -6.53 9.83
N GLN A 71 4.25 -7.58 9.83
CA GLN A 71 4.43 -8.38 11.04
C GLN A 71 4.80 -7.44 12.18
N CYS A 72 4.17 -7.60 13.36
CA CYS A 72 4.31 -6.77 14.58
C CYS A 72 5.74 -6.26 14.84
N SER A 73 6.10 -5.17 14.18
CA SER A 73 7.26 -4.36 14.47
C SER A 73 6.81 -2.96 14.11
N MET A 74 6.54 -2.15 15.14
CA MET A 74 6.23 -0.74 14.98
C MET A 74 7.40 -0.06 14.26
N VAL A 75 7.33 0.03 12.93
CA VAL A 75 8.16 0.95 12.17
C VAL A 75 7.32 2.20 11.98
N VAL A 76 7.45 3.10 12.96
CA VAL A 76 7.16 4.51 12.73
C VAL A 76 8.22 4.98 11.73
N ALA A 77 7.87 5.02 10.45
CA ALA A 77 8.66 5.69 9.43
C ALA A 77 8.53 7.21 9.66
N GLY A 78 9.19 7.70 10.70
CA GLY A 78 9.43 9.11 10.96
C GLY A 78 10.62 9.57 10.13
N ARG A 79 10.44 10.69 9.44
CA ARG A 79 11.55 11.56 9.04
C ARG A 79 12.18 12.19 10.28
#